data_AF-A0A653ZW67-F1
#
_entry.id   AF-A0A653ZW67-F1
#
_cell.length_a   1.000
_cell.length_b   1.000
_cell.length_c   1.000
_cell.angle_alpha   90.00
_cell.angle_beta   90.00
_cell.angle_gamma   90.00
#
_symmetry.space_group_name_H-M   'P 1'
#
loop_
_entity.id
_entity.type
_entity.pdbx_description
1 polymer ?
#
loop_
_entity_poly.entity_id
_entity_poly.type
_entity_poly.pdbx_seq_one_letter_code
_entity_poly.pdbx_strand_id
1 'polypeptide(L)'
;MPERAAAWFAEADGALVADLCTLVAATVPLSQDRRRMKELLVLRPEMSSMVMQWMAESRQSLLSVVGTRTDAQTARTAVTLVMSALSEVAHRETVRSNDELADRLRAVVREMAALAS
;
A
#
# COMPACT_ATOMS: atom_id res chain seq x y z
N MET A 1 0.33 9.42 6.20
CA MET A 1 1.24 8.35 6.65
C MET A 1 1.39 8.42 8.17
N PRO A 2 1.33 7.32 8.93
CA PRO A 2 1.67 7.32 10.35
C PRO A 2 3.16 7.61 10.55
N GLU A 3 3.51 8.57 11.41
CA GLU A 3 4.90 9.02 11.62
C GLU A 3 5.84 7.89 12.03
N ARG A 4 5.39 7.01 12.93
CA ARG A 4 6.17 5.85 13.39
C ARG A 4 6.54 4.89 12.25
N ALA A 5 5.60 4.65 11.33
CA ALA A 5 5.83 3.77 10.18
C ALA A 5 6.79 4.41 9.16
N ALA A 6 6.66 5.72 8.95
CA ALA A 6 7.58 6.47 8.11
C ALA A 6 9.02 6.48 8.67
N ALA A 7 9.17 6.73 9.97
CA ALA A 7 10.46 6.72 10.65
C ALA A 7 11.12 5.33 10.59
N TRP A 8 10.36 4.27 10.87
CA TRP A 8 10.85 2.90 10.73
C TRP A 8 11.32 2.60 9.32
N PHE A 9 10.53 2.96 8.30
CA PHE A 9 10.88 2.64 6.91
C PHE A 9 12.16 3.36 6.47
N ALA A 10 12.36 4.61 6.88
CA ALA A 10 13.53 5.42 6.53
C ALA A 10 14.84 4.82 7.07
N GLU A 11 14.81 4.24 8.27
CA GLU A 11 15.98 3.63 8.93
C GLU A 11 16.17 2.14 8.58
N ALA A 12 15.18 1.49 7.96
CA ALA A 12 15.27 0.09 7.59
C ALA A 12 16.33 -0.15 6.49
N ASP A 13 17.10 -1.22 6.62
CA ASP A 13 18.20 -1.61 5.73
C ASP A 13 17.86 -2.84 4.86
N GLY A 14 16.63 -3.34 4.96
CA GLY A 14 16.13 -4.49 4.21
C GLY A 14 15.94 -4.22 2.71
N ALA A 15 15.46 -5.23 1.99
CA ALA A 15 15.13 -5.07 0.58
C ALA A 15 13.97 -4.07 0.42
N LEU A 16 14.19 -3.01 -0.38
CA LEU A 16 13.26 -1.88 -0.55
C LEU A 16 11.79 -2.32 -0.73
N VAL A 17 11.55 -3.27 -1.63
CA VAL A 17 10.19 -3.73 -1.95
C VAL A 17 9.58 -4.55 -0.81
N ALA A 18 10.38 -5.34 -0.08
CA ALA A 18 9.92 -6.13 1.05
C ALA A 18 9.53 -5.23 2.24
N ASP A 19 10.33 -4.20 2.52
CA ASP A 19 10.03 -3.19 3.55
C ASP A 19 8.83 -2.33 3.15
N LEU A 20 8.69 -2.03 1.85
CA LEU A 20 7.55 -1.28 1.33
C LEU A 20 6.24 -2.06 1.49
N CYS A 21 6.26 -3.38 1.34
CA CYS A 21 5.11 -4.23 1.65
C CYS A 21 4.69 -4.08 3.12
N THR A 22 5.66 -4.06 4.06
CA THR A 22 5.40 -3.81 5.49
C THR A 22 4.81 -2.42 5.70
N LEU A 23 5.43 -1.38 5.11
CA LEU A 23 4.98 0.01 5.24
C LEU A 23 3.54 0.16 4.73
N VAL A 24 3.24 -0.35 3.54
CA VAL A 24 1.88 -0.28 2.97
C VAL A 24 0.89 -1.00 3.88
N ALA A 25 1.20 -2.21 4.33
CA ALA A 25 0.32 -2.97 5.22
C ALA A 25 0.03 -2.25 6.55
N ALA A 26 1.00 -1.49 7.09
CA ALA A 26 0.81 -0.68 8.29
C ALA A 26 -0.05 0.58 8.08
N THR A 27 -0.33 0.95 6.83
CA THR A 27 -0.96 2.23 6.47
C THR A 27 -2.35 2.08 5.87
N VAL A 28 -2.64 0.94 5.26
CA VAL A 28 -3.92 0.70 4.60
C VAL A 28 -4.92 0.08 5.59
N PRO A 29 -6.20 0.47 5.52
CA PRO A 29 -7.24 -0.17 6.31
C PRO A 29 -7.40 -1.65 5.93
N LEU A 30 -7.74 -2.50 6.92
CA LEU A 30 -7.96 -3.93 6.71
C LEU A 30 -9.19 -4.20 5.82
N SER A 31 -9.34 -5.44 5.33
CA SER A 31 -10.41 -5.81 4.39
C SER A 31 -11.82 -5.47 4.88
N GLN A 32 -12.07 -5.56 6.20
CA GLN A 32 -13.37 -5.23 6.79
C GLN A 32 -13.64 -3.71 6.73
N ASP A 33 -12.65 -2.89 7.03
CA ASP A 33 -12.77 -1.43 6.99
C ASP A 33 -12.91 -0.91 5.56
N ARG A 34 -12.21 -1.52 4.60
CA ARG A 34 -12.38 -1.21 3.17
C ARG A 34 -13.81 -1.50 2.69
N ARG A 35 -14.40 -2.62 3.13
CA ARG A 35 -15.77 -2.98 2.77
C ARG A 35 -16.78 -1.97 3.32
N ARG A 36 -16.66 -1.64 4.61
CA ARG A 36 -17.49 -0.61 5.25
C ARG A 36 -17.37 0.74 4.55
N MET A 37 -16.15 1.14 4.19
CA MET A 37 -15.93 2.40 3.46
C MET A 37 -16.59 2.40 2.08
N LYS A 38 -16.53 1.28 1.34
CA LYS A 38 -17.25 1.14 0.06
C LYS A 38 -18.77 1.24 0.25
N GLU A 39 -19.32 0.58 1.26
CA GLU A 39 -20.75 0.66 1.58
C GLU A 39 -21.18 2.09 1.92
N LEU A 40 -20.36 2.81 2.71
CA LEU A 40 -20.61 4.23 3.01
C LEU A 40 -20.58 5.11 1.76
N LEU A 41 -19.66 4.89 0.83
CA LEU A 41 -19.58 5.63 -0.42
C LEU A 41 -20.76 5.37 -1.36
N VAL A 42 -21.32 4.16 -1.34
CA VAL A 42 -22.58 3.86 -2.06
C VAL A 42 -23.74 4.66 -1.48
N LEU A 43 -23.80 4.81 -0.16
CA LEU A 43 -24.84 5.58 0.52
C LEU A 43 -24.65 7.10 0.41
N ARG A 44 -23.41 7.57 0.25
CA ARG A 44 -23.01 8.99 0.25
C ARG A 44 -22.10 9.31 -0.95
N PRO A 45 -22.61 9.22 -2.19
CA PRO A 45 -21.80 9.39 -3.40
C PRO A 45 -21.14 10.77 -3.51
N GLU A 46 -21.70 11.80 -2.89
CA GLU A 46 -21.13 13.15 -2.84
C GLU A 46 -19.76 13.21 -2.14
N MET A 47 -19.42 12.22 -1.32
CA MET A 47 -18.11 12.12 -0.66
C MET A 47 -17.02 11.53 -1.56
N SER A 48 -17.38 11.01 -2.74
CA SER A 48 -16.46 10.26 -3.60
C SER A 48 -15.25 11.10 -4.03
N SER A 49 -15.45 12.35 -4.44
CA SER A 49 -14.37 13.25 -4.85
C SER A 49 -13.39 13.53 -3.71
N MET A 50 -13.91 13.77 -2.51
CA MET A 50 -13.11 13.98 -1.31
C MET A 50 -12.27 12.73 -0.98
N VAL A 51 -12.87 11.53 -1.06
CA VAL A 51 -12.14 10.28 -0.81
C VAL A 51 -11.07 10.03 -1.89
N MET A 52 -11.36 10.30 -3.17
CA MET A 52 -10.37 10.19 -4.23
C MET A 52 -9.19 11.14 -4.03
N GLN A 53 -9.46 12.38 -3.62
CA GLN A 53 -8.41 13.34 -3.31
C GLN A 53 -7.57 12.90 -2.12
N TRP A 54 -8.19 12.41 -1.04
CA TRP A 54 -7.48 11.87 0.11
C TRP A 54 -6.60 10.66 -0.25
N MET A 55 -7.05 9.80 -1.17
CA MET A 55 -6.24 8.70 -1.70
C MET A 55 -5.04 9.20 -2.52
N ALA A 56 -5.21 10.24 -3.34
CA ALA A 56 -4.12 10.85 -4.08
C ALA A 56 -3.06 11.46 -3.15
N GLU A 57 -3.49 12.18 -2.11
CA GLU A 57 -2.61 12.75 -1.07
C GLU A 57 -1.89 11.66 -0.28
N SER A 58 -2.59 10.57 0.05
CA SER A 58 -1.99 9.41 0.72
C SER A 58 -0.90 8.76 -0.14
N ARG A 59 -1.13 8.61 -1.46
CA ARG A 59 -0.13 8.11 -2.40
C ARG A 59 1.08 9.03 -2.49
N GLN A 60 0.86 10.35 -2.50
CA GLN A 60 1.96 11.33 -2.54
C GLN A 60 2.80 11.28 -1.25
N SER A 61 2.15 11.15 -0.10
CA SER A 61 2.81 10.96 1.20
C SER A 61 3.65 9.68 1.20
N LEU A 62 3.15 8.58 0.64
CA LEU A 62 3.91 7.34 0.48
C LEU A 62 5.14 7.51 -0.42
N LEU A 63 4.99 8.16 -1.57
CA LEU A 63 6.12 8.44 -2.47
C LEU A 63 7.21 9.27 -1.80
N SER A 64 6.83 10.26 -0.98
CA SER A 64 7.79 11.07 -0.22
C SER A 64 8.59 10.23 0.77
N VAL A 65 7.95 9.27 1.45
CA VAL A 65 8.65 8.37 2.40
C VAL A 65 9.56 7.41 1.65
N VAL A 66 9.10 6.80 0.56
CA VAL A 66 9.92 5.85 -0.21
C VAL A 66 11.13 6.54 -0.85
N GLY A 67 10.96 7.80 -1.29
CA GLY A 67 12.04 8.61 -1.85
C GLY A 67 13.18 8.94 -0.86
N THR A 68 13.03 8.65 0.43
CA THR A 68 14.13 8.80 1.40
C THR A 68 15.21 7.73 1.24
N ARG A 69 14.86 6.57 0.65
CA ARG A 69 15.76 5.40 0.49
C ARG A 69 16.21 5.15 -0.94
N THR A 70 15.67 5.86 -1.91
CA THR A 70 15.95 5.62 -3.33
C THR A 70 15.61 6.84 -4.19
N ASP A 71 16.02 6.85 -5.46
CA ASP A 71 15.69 7.91 -6.39
C ASP A 71 14.19 7.94 -6.75
N ALA A 72 13.74 9.08 -7.29
CA ALA A 72 12.33 9.30 -7.57
C ALA A 72 11.73 8.32 -8.60
N GLN A 73 12.52 7.84 -9.56
CA GLN A 73 12.03 6.88 -10.56
C GLN A 73 11.84 5.51 -9.93
N THR A 74 12.84 5.03 -9.19
CA THR A 74 12.76 3.75 -8.46
C THR A 74 11.63 3.76 -7.43
N ALA A 75 11.46 4.87 -6.69
CA ALA A 75 10.36 5.02 -5.74
C ALA A 75 8.98 4.90 -6.42
N ARG A 76 8.77 5.58 -7.55
CA ARG A 76 7.52 5.48 -8.32
C ARG A 76 7.24 4.07 -8.80
N THR A 77 8.27 3.37 -9.31
CA THR A 77 8.15 1.99 -9.79
C THR A 77 7.80 1.05 -8.64
N ALA A 78 8.53 1.12 -7.53
CA ALA A 78 8.31 0.26 -6.36
C ALA A 78 6.91 0.48 -5.75
N VAL A 79 6.49 1.74 -5.58
CA VAL A 79 5.13 2.07 -5.10
C VAL A 79 4.08 1.54 -6.07
N THR A 80 4.26 1.69 -7.38
CA THR A 80 3.30 1.17 -8.37
C THR A 80 3.19 -0.35 -8.28
N LEU A 81 4.32 -1.05 -8.20
CA LEU A 81 4.35 -2.51 -8.04
C LEU A 81 3.58 -2.98 -6.81
N VAL A 82 3.86 -2.39 -5.64
CA VAL A 82 3.21 -2.79 -4.38
C VAL A 82 1.73 -2.40 -4.34
N MET A 83 1.34 -1.27 -4.93
CA MET A 83 -0.08 -0.88 -5.02
C MET A 83 -0.87 -1.78 -5.98
N SER A 84 -0.25 -2.25 -7.06
CA SER A 84 -0.84 -3.28 -7.93
C SER A 84 -1.01 -4.60 -7.18
N ALA A 85 -0.01 -5.04 -6.41
CA ALA A 85 -0.12 -6.21 -5.56
C ALA A 85 -1.22 -6.06 -4.49
N LEU A 86 -1.36 -4.89 -3.87
CA LEU A 86 -2.44 -4.59 -2.93
C LEU A 86 -3.81 -4.69 -3.59
N SER A 87 -3.93 -4.18 -4.82
CA SER A 87 -5.17 -4.29 -5.59
C SER A 87 -5.51 -5.75 -5.81
N GLU A 88 -4.53 -6.60 -6.15
CA GLU A 88 -4.75 -8.03 -6.33
C GLU A 88 -5.17 -8.74 -5.04
N VAL A 89 -4.46 -8.50 -3.92
CA VAL A 89 -4.82 -9.06 -2.61
C VAL A 89 -6.25 -8.67 -2.21
N ALA A 90 -6.65 -7.42 -2.49
CA ALA A 90 -8.00 -6.95 -2.20
C ALA A 90 -9.11 -7.65 -3.01
N HIS A 91 -8.79 -8.22 -4.18
CA HIS A 91 -9.73 -9.02 -4.97
C HIS A 91 -9.76 -10.49 -4.52
N ARG A 92 -8.61 -11.07 -4.17
CA ARG A 92 -8.48 -12.50 -3.87
C ARG A 92 -8.91 -12.86 -2.45
N GLU A 93 -8.62 -12.00 -1.47
CA GLU A 93 -8.50 -12.44 -0.07
C GLU A 93 -9.10 -11.50 0.97
N THR A 94 -9.43 -12.10 2.11
CA THR A 94 -9.74 -11.37 3.34
C THR A 94 -8.60 -11.56 4.32
N VAL A 95 -7.78 -10.51 4.48
CA VAL A 95 -6.70 -10.46 5.48
C VAL A 95 -7.24 -10.02 6.83
N ARG A 96 -6.72 -10.60 7.92
CA ARG A 96 -7.17 -10.36 9.30
C ARG A 96 -6.21 -9.48 10.10
N SER A 97 -4.96 -9.33 9.65
CA SER A 97 -3.96 -8.48 10.29
C SER A 97 -3.06 -7.77 9.27
N ASN A 98 -2.35 -6.75 9.74
CA ASN A 98 -1.37 -6.04 8.92
C ASN A 98 -0.16 -6.93 8.60
N ASP A 99 0.25 -7.82 9.52
CA ASP A 99 1.36 -8.74 9.27
C ASP A 99 1.01 -9.75 8.17
N GLU A 100 -0.21 -10.31 8.22
CA GLU A 100 -0.72 -11.21 7.17
C GLU A 100 -0.80 -10.48 5.82
N LEU A 101 -1.24 -9.21 5.82
CA LEU A 101 -1.26 -8.39 4.62
C LEU A 101 0.16 -8.14 4.07
N ALA A 102 1.13 -7.83 4.93
CA ALA A 102 2.52 -7.62 4.52
C ALA A 102 3.10 -8.88 3.86
N ASP A 103 2.89 -10.05 4.47
CA ASP A 103 3.31 -11.33 3.92
C ASP A 103 2.66 -11.64 2.58
N ARG A 104 1.35 -11.36 2.46
CA ARG A 104 0.63 -11.60 1.22
C ARG A 104 1.05 -10.67 0.10
N LEU A 105 1.30 -9.39 0.39
CA LEU A 105 1.86 -8.44 -0.56
C LEU A 105 3.22 -8.95 -1.08
N ARG A 106 4.11 -9.41 -0.20
CA ARG A 106 5.41 -9.96 -0.63
C ARG A 106 5.26 -11.23 -1.48
N ALA A 107 4.25 -12.06 -1.21
CA ALA A 107 3.97 -13.23 -2.04
C ALA A 107 3.50 -12.82 -3.44
N VAL A 108 2.51 -11.93 -3.54
CA VAL A 108 1.98 -11.47 -4.83
C VAL A 108 3.04 -10.72 -5.64
N VAL A 109 3.87 -9.88 -5.01
CA VAL A 109 4.98 -9.22 -5.71
C VAL A 109 5.97 -10.23 -6.29
N ARG A 110 6.29 -11.30 -5.56
CA ARG A 110 7.15 -12.38 -6.07
C ARG A 110 6.51 -13.12 -7.25
N GLU A 111 5.20 -13.38 -7.18
CA GLU A 111 4.43 -13.94 -8.31
C GLU A 111 4.52 -13.00 -9.53
N MET A 112 4.29 -11.70 -9.36
CA MET A 112 4.37 -10.72 -10.45
C MET A 112 5.78 -10.64 -11.06
N ALA A 113 6.82 -10.68 -10.24
CA ALA A 113 8.21 -10.67 -10.71
C ALA A 113 8.55 -11.92 -11.53
N ALA A 114 8.03 -13.10 -11.14
CA ALA A 114 8.21 -14.35 -11.86
C ALA A 114 7.46 -14.42 -13.20
N LEU A 115 6.45 -13.57 -13.43
CA LEU A 115 5.78 -13.45 -14.73
C LEU A 115 6.56 -12.56 -15.72
N ALA A 116 7.47 -11.74 -15.21
CA ALA A 116 8.28 -10.81 -16.01
C ALA A 116 9.66 -11.39 -16.37
N SER A 117 9.98 -12.58 -15.89
CA SER A 117 11.20 -13.36 -16.18
C SER A 117 10.99 -14.33 -17.31
#